data_AF-A0A6G9VX73-F1
#
_entry.id   AF-A0A6G9VX73-F1
#
_cell.length_a   1.000
_cell.length_b   1.000
_cell.length_c   1.000
_cell.angle_alpha   90.00
_cell.angle_beta   90.00
_cell.angle_gamma   90.00
#
_symmetry.space_group_name_H-M   'P 1'
#
loop_
_entity.id
_entity.type
_entity.pdbx_description
1 polymer ?
#
loop_
_entity_poly.entity_id
_entity_poly.type
_entity_poly.pdbx_seq_one_letter_code
_entity_poly.pdbx_strand_id
1 'polypeptide(L)'
;MLSIKFKLILWYLLIQTVVLVSFNYALFINVEHNLRENNSGVIQIHEAIEHFLRTQWLLTPFIVILSSFGGYFLMSRYFKPLKEMLKNIQMISAKELSKRIKTRCSDDEINQLAIAFNAMLERLENSFISIKEFNTQTSHELRTPLTIMRGEIEIALRKVRTCNEYQTILSTQLEEITTLQKKMEALLFLAEYDFMKASHVLKSFPSHEKNLLDLQRASCLHASQG
;
A
#
# COMPACT_ATOMS: atom_id res chain seq x y z
N MET A 1 -0.33 14.83 15.07
CA MET A 1 -1.06 13.62 14.59
C MET A 1 -0.79 12.49 15.58
N LEU A 2 -1.76 12.14 16.43
CA LEU A 2 -1.57 11.12 17.47
C LEU A 2 -1.23 9.77 16.83
N SER A 3 -0.18 9.09 17.31
CA SER A 3 0.22 7.76 16.80
C SER A 3 -0.97 6.80 16.84
N ILE A 4 -1.14 5.97 15.81
CA ILE A 4 -2.19 4.93 15.71
C ILE A 4 -2.24 4.07 16.98
N LYS A 5 -1.08 3.85 17.62
CA LYS A 5 -0.96 3.18 18.91
C LYS A 5 -1.77 3.84 20.02
N PHE A 6 -1.75 5.17 20.12
CA PHE A 6 -2.48 5.91 21.16
C PHE A 6 -3.99 5.81 20.96
N LYS A 7 -4.47 5.89 19.71
CA LYS A 7 -5.91 5.74 19.41
C LYS A 7 -6.41 4.34 19.77
N LEU A 8 -5.66 3.29 19.46
CA LEU A 8 -6.02 1.92 19.82
C LEU A 8 -5.94 1.65 21.32
N ILE A 9 -4.95 2.19 22.03
CA ILE A 9 -4.88 2.10 23.50
C ILE A 9 -6.11 2.80 24.11
N LEU A 10 -6.50 3.95 23.58
CA LEU A 10 -7.66 4.69 24.07
C LEU A 10 -8.98 3.94 23.81
N TRP A 11 -9.13 3.32 22.63
CA TRP A 11 -10.28 2.45 22.33
C TRP A 11 -10.32 1.19 23.21
N TYR A 12 -9.16 0.58 23.44
CA TYR A 12 -9.03 -0.58 24.32
C TYR A 12 -9.39 -0.26 25.77
N LEU A 13 -8.89 0.87 26.29
CA LEU A 13 -9.24 1.35 27.62
C LEU A 13 -10.74 1.64 27.74
N LEU A 14 -11.36 2.22 26.71
CA LEU A 14 -12.79 2.49 26.68
C LEU A 14 -13.62 1.20 26.68
N ILE A 15 -13.26 0.20 25.86
CA ILE A 15 -13.94 -1.11 25.90
C ILE A 15 -13.79 -1.73 27.29
N GLN A 16 -12.58 -1.69 27.84
CA GLN A 16 -12.30 -2.31 29.12
C GLN A 16 -13.06 -1.64 30.28
N THR A 17 -13.22 -0.31 30.26
CA THR A 17 -14.04 0.39 31.25
C THR A 17 -15.51 -0.01 31.13
N VAL A 18 -16.06 -0.11 29.92
CA VAL A 18 -17.44 -0.56 29.70
C VAL A 18 -17.65 -1.98 30.21
N VAL A 19 -16.74 -2.91 29.92
CA VAL A 19 -16.80 -4.29 30.41
C VAL A 19 -16.77 -4.33 31.94
N LEU A 20 -15.90 -3.54 32.57
CA LEU A 20 -15.80 -3.48 34.03
C LEU A 20 -17.05 -2.89 34.67
N VAL A 21 -17.60 -1.80 34.12
CA VAL A 21 -18.83 -1.19 34.63
C VAL A 21 -20.01 -2.15 34.47
N SER A 22 -20.14 -2.81 33.33
CA SER A 22 -21.18 -3.83 33.09
C SER A 22 -21.06 -5.00 34.06
N PHE A 23 -19.84 -5.49 34.30
CA PHE A 23 -19.60 -6.57 35.25
C PHE A 23 -19.94 -6.16 36.69
N ASN A 24 -19.50 -4.97 37.12
CA ASN A 24 -19.83 -4.42 38.44
C ASN A 24 -21.35 -4.25 38.61
N TYR A 25 -22.06 -3.78 37.57
CA TYR A 25 -23.50 -3.59 37.60
C TYR A 25 -24.28 -4.90 37.69
N ALA A 26 -23.92 -5.91 36.89
CA ALA A 26 -24.55 -7.24 36.94
C ALA A 26 -24.37 -7.90 38.31
N LEU A 27 -23.20 -7.69 38.90
CA LEU A 27 -22.81 -8.22 40.20
C LEU A 27 -23.60 -7.51 41.33
N PHE A 28 -23.85 -6.20 41.23
CA PHE A 28 -24.73 -5.46 42.13
C PHE A 28 -26.18 -5.97 42.11
N ILE A 29 -26.76 -6.15 40.93
CA ILE A 29 -28.13 -6.68 40.77
C ILE A 29 -28.25 -8.11 41.32
N ASN A 30 -27.24 -8.95 41.09
CA ASN A 30 -27.24 -10.32 41.62
C ASN A 30 -27.26 -10.33 43.16
N VAL A 31 -26.54 -9.41 43.81
CA VAL A 31 -26.60 -9.28 45.27
C VAL A 31 -27.92 -8.72 45.74
N GLU A 32 -28.43 -7.66 45.10
CA GLU A 32 -29.72 -7.08 45.45
C GLU A 32 -30.86 -8.12 45.35
N HIS A 33 -30.84 -8.96 44.31
CA HIS A 33 -31.80 -10.04 44.14
C HIS A 33 -31.70 -11.10 45.25
N ASN A 34 -30.49 -11.58 45.55
CA ASN A 34 -30.26 -12.56 46.63
C ASN A 34 -30.66 -12.02 48.01
N LEU A 35 -30.47 -10.71 48.25
CA LEU A 35 -30.87 -10.04 49.48
C LEU A 35 -32.40 -9.89 49.60
N ARG A 36 -33.09 -9.71 48.47
CA ARG A 36 -34.55 -9.56 48.42
C ARG A 36 -35.29 -10.89 48.61
N GLU A 37 -34.65 -12.02 48.28
CA GLU A 37 -35.23 -13.36 48.38
C GLU A 37 -35.00 -14.00 49.78
N ASN A 38 -33.93 -13.65 50.49
CA ASN A 38 -33.59 -14.22 51.79
C ASN A 38 -34.10 -13.34 52.97
N ASN A 39 -35.32 -13.61 53.46
CA ASN A 39 -36.06 -12.76 54.42
C ASN A 39 -35.64 -12.87 55.91
N SER A 40 -34.56 -13.58 56.24
CA SER A 40 -34.12 -13.77 57.64
C SER A 40 -32.79 -13.07 57.94
N GLY A 41 -32.88 -11.87 58.51
CA GLY A 41 -31.84 -11.30 59.39
C GLY A 41 -31.04 -10.14 58.81
N VAL A 42 -31.38 -8.93 59.26
CA VAL A 42 -30.62 -7.67 59.07
C VAL A 42 -29.14 -7.81 59.47
N ILE A 43 -28.82 -8.79 60.32
CA ILE A 43 -27.46 -9.10 60.81
C ILE A 43 -26.62 -9.86 59.76
N GLN A 44 -27.22 -10.69 58.88
CA GLN A 44 -26.48 -11.35 57.78
C GLN A 44 -26.08 -10.37 56.66
N ILE A 45 -26.80 -9.24 56.53
CA ILE A 45 -26.57 -8.24 55.49
C ILE A 45 -25.19 -7.60 55.64
N HIS A 46 -24.74 -7.33 56.87
CA HIS A 46 -23.45 -6.68 57.11
C HIS A 46 -22.27 -7.59 56.74
N GLU A 47 -22.32 -8.87 57.11
CA GLU A 47 -21.25 -9.82 56.78
C GLU A 47 -21.23 -10.16 55.28
N ALA A 48 -22.41 -10.29 54.65
CA ALA A 48 -22.51 -10.54 53.22
C ALA A 48 -21.95 -9.39 52.38
N ILE A 49 -22.23 -8.13 52.75
CA ILE A 49 -21.72 -6.95 52.04
C ILE A 49 -20.21 -6.83 52.20
N GLU A 50 -19.65 -7.05 53.39
CA GLU A 50 -18.20 -6.94 53.63
C GLU A 50 -17.38 -7.99 52.86
N HIS A 51 -17.81 -9.25 52.84
CA HIS A 51 -17.13 -10.29 52.07
C HIS A 51 -17.23 -10.06 50.56
N PHE A 52 -18.35 -9.51 50.10
CA PHE A 52 -18.58 -9.20 48.70
C PHE A 52 -17.75 -8.00 48.23
N LEU A 53 -17.76 -6.90 48.99
CA LEU A 53 -16.96 -5.71 48.72
C LEU A 53 -15.46 -6.02 48.72
N ARG A 54 -14.98 -6.84 49.67
CA ARG A 54 -13.57 -7.27 49.74
C ARG A 54 -13.14 -8.08 48.52
N THR A 55 -13.97 -9.04 48.10
CA THR A 55 -13.66 -9.89 46.95
C THR A 55 -13.66 -9.06 45.65
N GLN A 56 -14.59 -8.12 45.52
CA GLN A 56 -14.70 -7.22 44.36
C GLN A 56 -13.52 -6.25 44.24
N TRP A 57 -13.07 -5.66 45.36
CA TRP A 57 -11.89 -4.78 45.38
C TRP A 57 -10.58 -5.51 45.05
N LEU A 58 -10.49 -6.81 45.30
CA LEU A 58 -9.31 -7.61 44.96
C LEU A 58 -9.34 -8.14 43.51
N LEU A 59 -10.51 -8.57 43.02
CA LEU A 59 -10.64 -9.21 41.70
C LEU A 59 -10.57 -8.20 40.55
N THR A 60 -11.15 -7.01 40.74
CA THR A 60 -11.21 -5.95 39.71
C THR A 60 -9.83 -5.50 39.22
N PRO A 61 -8.88 -5.11 40.08
CA PRO A 61 -7.55 -4.70 39.62
C PRO A 61 -6.79 -5.85 38.96
N PHE A 62 -7.00 -7.09 39.41
CA PHE A 62 -6.35 -8.26 38.83
C PHE A 62 -6.77 -8.47 37.36
N ILE A 63 -8.07 -8.40 37.08
CA ILE A 63 -8.61 -8.50 35.71
C ILE A 63 -8.12 -7.33 34.84
N VAL A 64 -8.09 -6.11 35.38
CA VAL A 64 -7.60 -4.92 34.66
C VAL A 64 -6.14 -5.07 34.27
N ILE A 65 -5.30 -5.53 35.19
CA ILE A 65 -3.85 -5.70 34.96
C ILE A 65 -3.64 -6.81 33.92
N LEU A 66 -4.27 -7.97 34.09
CA LEU A 66 -4.12 -9.10 33.18
C LEU A 66 -4.57 -8.75 31.76
N SER A 67 -5.72 -8.09 31.65
CA SER A 67 -6.26 -7.65 30.36
C SER A 67 -5.40 -6.55 29.75
N SER A 68 -4.94 -5.55 30.51
CA SER A 68 -4.05 -4.50 29.99
C SER A 68 -2.73 -5.07 29.47
N PHE A 69 -2.15 -6.02 30.20
CA PHE A 69 -0.92 -6.70 29.80
C PHE A 69 -1.13 -7.54 28.52
N GLY A 70 -2.23 -8.28 28.45
CA GLY A 70 -2.61 -9.06 27.26
C GLY A 70 -2.79 -8.18 26.02
N GLY A 71 -3.58 -7.11 26.14
CA GLY A 71 -3.82 -6.16 25.04
C GLY A 71 -2.53 -5.49 24.56
N TYR A 72 -1.67 -5.06 25.47
CA TYR A 72 -0.38 -4.46 25.12
C TYR A 72 0.55 -5.44 24.39
N PHE A 73 0.59 -6.69 24.85
CA PHE A 73 1.43 -7.73 24.27
C PHE A 73 0.97 -8.12 22.85
N LEU A 74 -0.33 -8.37 22.67
CA LEU A 74 -0.96 -8.65 21.38
C LEU A 74 -0.68 -7.52 20.38
N MET A 75 -0.93 -6.28 20.78
CA MET A 75 -0.72 -5.10 19.95
C MET A 75 0.74 -4.98 19.51
N SER A 76 1.68 -5.19 20.43
CA SER A 76 3.11 -5.12 20.11
C SER A 76 3.54 -6.20 19.12
N ARG A 77 2.96 -7.41 19.21
CA ARG A 77 3.21 -8.53 18.30
C ARG A 77 2.66 -8.26 16.89
N TYR A 78 1.43 -7.76 16.79
CA TYR A 78 0.76 -7.50 15.50
C TYR A 78 1.41 -6.37 14.69
N PHE A 79 1.88 -5.30 15.34
CA PHE A 79 2.46 -4.15 14.63
C PHE A 79 3.96 -4.29 14.33
N LYS A 80 4.65 -5.26 14.92
CA LYS A 80 6.07 -5.53 14.61
C LYS A 80 6.31 -5.89 13.13
N PRO A 81 5.58 -6.84 12.51
CA PRO A 81 5.73 -7.14 11.08
C PRO A 81 5.56 -5.93 10.17
N LEU A 82 4.55 -5.12 10.44
CA LEU A 82 4.23 -3.94 9.63
C LEU A 82 5.38 -2.92 9.65
N LYS A 83 6.00 -2.72 10.81
CA LYS A 83 7.15 -1.82 10.94
C LYS A 83 8.40 -2.32 10.22
N GLU A 84 8.66 -3.63 10.29
CA GLU A 84 9.77 -4.25 9.55
C GLU A 84 9.57 -4.10 8.05
N MET A 85 8.35 -4.34 7.56
CA MET A 85 7.99 -4.14 6.17
C MET A 85 8.15 -2.67 5.75
N LEU A 86 7.66 -1.72 6.54
CA LEU A 86 7.79 -0.29 6.25
C LEU A 86 9.27 0.15 6.19
N LYS A 87 10.11 -0.36 7.10
CA LYS A 87 11.55 -0.08 7.09
C LYS A 87 12.22 -0.64 5.84
N ASN A 88 11.85 -1.85 5.42
CA ASN A 88 12.36 -2.45 4.19
C ASN A 88 11.93 -1.62 2.96
N ILE A 89 10.67 -1.18 2.91
CA ILE A 89 10.16 -0.31 1.83
C ILE A 89 10.95 1.00 1.76
N GLN A 90 11.18 1.66 2.90
CA GLN A 90 11.91 2.93 2.94
C GLN A 90 13.38 2.80 2.53
N MET A 91 13.95 1.60 2.59
CA MET A 91 15.32 1.33 2.13
C MET A 91 15.40 1.04 0.63
N ILE A 92 14.28 0.74 -0.04
CA ILE A 92 14.26 0.48 -1.47
C ILE A 92 14.36 1.82 -2.21
N SER A 93 15.49 2.02 -2.89
CA SER A 93 15.77 3.17 -3.74
C SER A 93 15.74 2.77 -5.22
N ALA A 94 15.65 3.75 -6.13
CA ALA A 94 15.67 3.53 -7.57
C ALA A 94 16.93 2.78 -8.08
N LYS A 95 18.00 2.70 -7.27
CA LYS A 95 19.20 1.91 -7.57
C LYS A 95 19.13 0.45 -7.12
N GLU A 96 18.19 0.08 -6.25
CA GLU A 96 18.13 -1.24 -5.61
C GLU A 96 16.72 -1.87 -5.72
N LEU A 97 16.06 -1.69 -6.86
CA LEU A 97 14.76 -2.29 -7.12
C LEU A 97 14.74 -3.81 -7.07
N SER A 98 15.90 -4.46 -7.26
CA SER A 98 16.06 -5.91 -7.14
C SER A 98 15.82 -6.44 -5.72
N LYS A 99 15.87 -5.58 -4.69
CA LYS A 99 15.53 -5.99 -3.32
C LYS A 99 14.02 -6.24 -3.22
N ARG A 100 13.65 -7.41 -2.69
CA ARG A 100 12.26 -7.80 -2.42
C ARG A 100 11.98 -7.79 -0.93
N ILE A 101 10.72 -7.51 -0.59
CA ILE A 101 10.22 -7.67 0.78
C ILE A 101 10.13 -9.17 1.07
N LYS A 102 10.70 -9.59 2.20
CA LYS A 102 10.57 -10.98 2.67
C LYS A 102 9.09 -11.30 2.92
N THR A 103 8.56 -12.25 2.16
CA THR A 103 7.26 -12.86 2.41
C THR A 103 7.37 -13.84 3.60
N ARG A 104 6.26 -14.06 4.29
CA ARG A 104 6.16 -15.05 5.36
C ARG A 104 5.29 -16.20 4.87
N CYS A 105 5.50 -17.42 5.36
CA CYS A 105 4.57 -18.54 5.11
C CYS A 105 3.26 -18.43 5.91
N SER A 106 2.79 -17.21 6.14
CA SER A 106 1.54 -16.90 6.84
C SER A 106 0.58 -16.35 5.78
N ASP A 107 -0.65 -16.84 5.73
CA ASP A 107 -1.65 -16.41 4.74
C ASP A 107 -2.43 -15.16 5.20
N ASP A 108 -1.77 -14.31 5.99
CA ASP A 108 -2.35 -13.10 6.56
C ASP A 108 -2.33 -11.90 5.59
N GLU A 109 -3.12 -10.88 5.92
CA GLU A 109 -3.25 -9.66 5.11
C GLU A 109 -1.91 -8.93 4.92
N ILE A 110 -0.97 -9.12 5.87
CA ILE A 110 0.36 -8.53 5.80
C ILE A 110 1.20 -9.22 4.72
N ASN A 111 1.11 -10.55 4.60
CA ASN A 111 1.77 -11.28 3.54
C ASN A 111 1.19 -10.96 2.16
N GLN A 112 -0.14 -10.83 2.04
CA GLN A 112 -0.79 -10.39 0.80
C GLN A 112 -0.30 -8.99 0.37
N LEU A 113 -0.14 -8.06 1.32
CA LEU A 113 0.43 -6.74 1.03
C LEU A 113 1.90 -6.84 0.56
N ALA A 114 2.70 -7.72 1.16
CA ALA A 114 4.09 -7.94 0.75
C ALA A 114 4.18 -8.49 -0.68
N ILE A 115 3.29 -9.43 -1.05
CA ILE A 115 3.17 -9.96 -2.41
C ILE A 115 2.80 -8.85 -3.39
N ALA A 116 1.75 -8.07 -3.08
CA ALA A 116 1.30 -6.97 -3.94
C ALA A 116 2.40 -5.91 -4.15
N PHE A 117 3.15 -5.58 -3.09
CA PHE A 117 4.27 -4.63 -3.19
C PHE A 117 5.42 -5.20 -4.03
N ASN A 118 5.78 -6.46 -3.85
CA ASN A 118 6.80 -7.11 -4.68
C ASN A 118 6.41 -7.15 -6.17
N ALA A 119 5.13 -7.38 -6.48
CA ALA A 119 4.62 -7.31 -7.85
C ALA A 119 4.71 -5.88 -8.43
N MET A 120 4.44 -4.85 -7.62
CA MET A 120 4.66 -3.46 -8.03
C MET A 120 6.12 -3.17 -8.32
N LEU A 121 7.05 -3.63 -7.46
CA LEU A 121 8.49 -3.48 -7.65
C LEU A 121 8.97 -4.16 -8.94
N GLU A 122 8.49 -5.36 -9.23
CA GLU A 122 8.83 -6.09 -10.45
C GLU A 122 8.40 -5.33 -11.71
N ARG A 123 7.18 -4.78 -11.72
CA ARG A 123 6.70 -3.95 -12.83
C ARG A 123 7.55 -2.68 -13.01
N LEU A 124 7.99 -2.07 -11.91
CA LEU A 124 8.82 -0.88 -11.93
C LEU A 124 10.24 -1.19 -12.42
N GLU A 125 10.82 -2.32 -11.99
CA GLU A 125 12.12 -2.82 -12.44
C GLU A 125 12.13 -3.08 -13.95
N ASN A 126 11.12 -3.80 -14.45
CA ASN A 126 10.97 -4.08 -15.88
C ASN A 126 10.84 -2.81 -16.73
N SER A 127 10.11 -1.81 -16.22
CA SER A 127 9.97 -0.51 -16.89
C SER A 127 11.30 0.25 -16.94
N PHE A 128 12.07 0.23 -15.84
CA PHE A 128 13.38 0.88 -15.79
C PHE A 128 14.40 0.23 -16.72
N ILE A 129 14.41 -1.11 -16.80
CA ILE A 129 15.28 -1.86 -17.73
C ILE A 129 14.95 -1.45 -19.17
N SER A 130 13.65 -1.46 -19.53
CA SER A 130 13.19 -1.10 -20.87
C SER A 130 13.61 0.33 -21.25
N ILE A 131 13.43 1.30 -20.35
CA ILE A 131 13.84 2.70 -20.57
C ILE A 131 15.37 2.80 -20.76
N LYS A 132 16.15 2.06 -19.97
CA LYS A 132 17.61 2.08 -20.05
C LYS A 132 18.13 1.49 -21.36
N GLU A 133 17.57 0.36 -21.79
CA GLU A 133 17.91 -0.29 -23.05
C GLU A 133 17.55 0.61 -24.24
N PHE A 134 16.33 1.17 -24.23
CA PHE A 134 15.87 2.11 -25.24
C PHE A 134 16.77 3.34 -25.35
N ASN A 135 17.14 3.96 -24.23
CA ASN A 135 18.01 5.14 -24.23
C ASN A 135 19.42 4.82 -24.77
N THR A 136 19.96 3.66 -24.38
CA THR A 136 21.27 3.20 -24.86
C THR A 136 21.23 2.98 -26.37
N GLN A 137 20.23 2.24 -26.87
CA GLN A 137 20.08 1.95 -28.29
C GLN A 137 19.85 3.23 -29.11
N THR A 138 18.92 4.09 -28.68
CA THR A 138 18.62 5.36 -29.35
C THR A 138 19.85 6.26 -29.43
N SER A 139 20.63 6.35 -28.36
CA SER A 139 21.88 7.13 -28.35
C SER A 139 22.89 6.64 -29.39
N HIS A 140 22.99 5.32 -29.59
CA HIS A 140 23.86 4.74 -30.62
C HIS A 140 23.31 4.95 -32.04
N GLU A 141 22.01 4.74 -32.24
CA GLU A 141 21.35 4.90 -33.55
C GLU A 141 21.36 6.35 -34.04
N LEU A 142 21.32 7.34 -33.14
CA LEU A 142 21.40 8.75 -33.49
C LEU A 142 22.84 9.24 -33.72
N ARG A 143 23.83 8.69 -32.98
CA ARG A 143 25.23 9.12 -33.08
C ARG A 143 25.84 8.81 -34.45
N THR A 144 25.52 7.64 -35.01
CA THR A 144 26.06 7.20 -36.31
C THR A 144 25.72 8.15 -37.47
N PRO A 145 24.44 8.45 -37.77
CA PRO A 145 24.07 9.37 -38.85
C PRO A 145 24.59 10.79 -38.59
N LEU A 146 24.60 11.27 -37.34
CA LEU A 146 25.22 12.56 -36.99
C LEU A 146 26.72 12.61 -37.30
N THR A 147 27.42 11.50 -37.06
CA THR A 147 28.86 11.41 -37.34
C THR A 147 29.13 11.38 -38.84
N ILE A 148 28.28 10.68 -39.61
CA ILE A 148 28.36 10.63 -41.08
C ILE A 148 28.09 12.02 -41.67
N MET A 149 26.96 12.65 -41.31
CA MET A 149 26.60 14.00 -41.74
C MET A 149 27.73 15.01 -41.48
N ARG A 150 28.29 14.98 -40.26
CA ARG A 150 29.42 15.85 -39.91
C ARG A 150 30.64 15.56 -40.79
N GLY A 151 30.97 14.29 -41.01
CA GLY A 151 32.10 13.90 -41.86
C GLY A 151 31.95 14.35 -43.32
N GLU A 152 30.76 14.22 -43.88
CA GLU A 152 30.45 14.70 -45.23
C GLU A 152 30.60 16.22 -45.33
N ILE A 153 30.11 16.97 -44.34
CA ILE A 153 30.27 18.43 -44.27
C ILE A 153 31.75 18.81 -44.13
N GLU A 154 32.52 18.13 -43.26
CA GLU A 154 33.97 18.36 -43.13
C GLU A 154 34.71 18.09 -44.45
N ILE A 155 34.35 17.02 -45.17
CA ILE A 155 34.87 16.72 -46.50
C ILE A 155 34.47 17.82 -47.51
N ALA A 156 33.24 18.31 -47.44
CA ALA A 156 32.70 19.37 -48.29
C ALA A 156 33.49 20.68 -48.11
N LEU A 157 33.86 21.02 -46.88
CA LEU A 157 34.55 22.27 -46.53
C LEU A 157 36.06 22.25 -46.77
N ARG A 158 36.69 21.07 -46.92
CA ARG A 158 38.17 20.96 -47.09
C ARG A 158 38.74 21.57 -48.36
N LYS A 159 37.94 21.76 -49.42
CA LYS A 159 38.39 22.34 -50.69
C LYS A 159 37.25 23.06 -51.38
N VAL A 160 37.58 24.09 -52.16
CA VAL A 160 36.61 24.77 -53.03
C VAL A 160 36.09 23.77 -54.06
N ARG A 161 34.77 23.69 -54.18
CA ARG A 161 34.05 22.84 -55.12
C ARG A 161 33.17 23.66 -56.05
N THR A 162 32.71 23.02 -57.12
CA THR A 162 31.75 23.64 -58.03
C THR A 162 30.39 23.83 -57.36
N CYS A 163 29.59 24.78 -57.85
CA CYS A 163 28.25 25.03 -57.33
C CYS A 163 27.37 23.77 -57.39
N ASN A 164 27.52 22.97 -58.46
CA ASN A 164 26.77 21.73 -58.65
C ASN A 164 27.13 20.67 -57.59
N GLU A 165 28.42 20.50 -57.25
CA GLU A 165 28.85 19.59 -56.19
C GLU A 165 28.29 20.00 -54.81
N TYR A 166 28.25 21.30 -54.50
CA TYR A 166 27.65 21.77 -53.25
C TYR A 166 26.14 21.51 -53.20
N GLN A 167 25.42 21.71 -54.32
CA GLN A 167 23.99 21.37 -54.39
C GLN A 167 23.75 19.89 -54.14
N THR A 168 24.57 19.01 -54.72
CA THR A 168 24.49 17.56 -54.48
C THR A 168 24.70 17.22 -53.00
N ILE A 169 25.77 17.74 -52.36
CA ILE A 169 26.06 17.48 -50.95
C ILE A 169 24.92 17.97 -50.05
N LEU A 170 24.40 19.19 -50.29
CA LEU A 170 23.29 19.74 -49.51
C LEU A 170 22.00 18.93 -49.69
N SER A 171 21.74 18.42 -50.90
CA SER A 171 20.60 17.53 -51.16
C SER A 171 20.73 16.22 -50.38
N THR A 172 21.90 15.58 -50.40
CA THR A 172 22.17 14.35 -49.63
C THR A 172 21.98 14.59 -48.13
N GLN A 173 22.55 15.68 -47.59
CA GLN A 173 22.41 16.04 -46.18
C GLN A 173 20.94 16.29 -45.79
N LEU A 174 20.16 16.94 -46.66
CA LEU A 174 18.73 17.15 -46.41
C LEU A 174 17.95 15.83 -46.38
N GLU A 175 18.30 14.87 -47.24
CA GLU A 175 17.69 13.54 -47.27
C GLU A 175 18.03 12.72 -46.01
N GLU A 176 19.27 12.80 -45.54
CA GLU A 176 19.70 12.17 -44.27
C GLU A 176 18.95 12.77 -43.07
N ILE A 177 18.82 14.09 -42.98
CA ILE A 177 18.06 14.78 -41.93
C ILE A 177 16.59 14.35 -41.94
N THR A 178 15.97 14.31 -43.13
CA THR A 178 14.57 13.89 -43.29
C THR A 178 14.37 12.44 -42.84
N THR A 179 15.34 11.57 -43.14
CA THR A 179 15.33 10.17 -42.70
C THR A 179 15.46 10.06 -41.19
N LEU A 180 16.32 10.85 -40.56
CA LEU A 180 16.49 10.91 -39.10
C LEU A 180 15.20 11.38 -38.41
N GLN A 181 14.53 12.40 -38.95
CA GLN A 181 13.25 12.91 -38.44
C GLN A 181 12.17 11.83 -38.45
N LYS A 182 12.00 11.11 -39.57
CA LYS A 182 11.04 9.99 -39.67
C LYS A 182 11.29 8.90 -38.64
N LYS A 183 12.56 8.60 -38.34
CA LYS A 183 12.92 7.63 -37.29
C LYS A 183 12.54 8.15 -35.90
N MET A 184 12.81 9.42 -35.58
CA MET A 184 12.39 10.01 -34.30
C MET A 184 10.87 10.00 -34.14
N GLU A 185 10.12 10.34 -35.18
CA GLU A 185 8.65 10.28 -35.17
C GLU A 185 8.14 8.86 -34.91
N ALA A 186 8.73 7.85 -35.56
CA ALA A 186 8.38 6.45 -35.32
C ALA A 186 8.66 6.01 -33.86
N LEU A 187 9.78 6.45 -33.28
CA LEU A 187 10.12 6.16 -31.88
C LEU A 187 9.14 6.84 -30.89
N LEU A 188 8.76 8.08 -31.15
CA LEU A 188 7.77 8.81 -30.33
C LEU A 188 6.39 8.14 -30.39
N PHE A 189 5.97 7.73 -31.59
CA PHE A 189 4.71 7.00 -31.78
C PHE A 189 4.68 5.68 -31.00
N LEU A 190 5.77 4.91 -31.02
CA LEU A 190 5.87 3.67 -30.27
C LEU A 190 5.85 3.90 -28.76
N ALA A 191 6.56 4.92 -28.27
CA ALA A 191 6.53 5.29 -26.86
C ALA A 191 5.11 5.66 -26.40
N GLU A 192 4.39 6.50 -27.16
CA GLU A 192 3.00 6.88 -26.86
C GLU A 192 2.04 5.68 -26.85
N TYR A 193 2.23 4.74 -27.77
CA TYR A 193 1.43 3.51 -27.83
C TYR A 193 1.64 2.61 -26.60
N ASP A 194 2.89 2.44 -26.15
CA ASP A 194 3.19 1.67 -24.93
C ASP A 194 2.58 2.31 -23.68
N PHE A 195 2.61 3.65 -23.57
CA PHE A 195 1.91 4.37 -22.51
C PHE A 195 0.39 4.15 -22.55
N MET A 196 -0.20 4.13 -23.73
CA MET A 196 -1.64 3.90 -23.90
C MET A 196 -2.04 2.48 -23.47
N LYS A 197 -1.23 1.47 -23.81
CA LYS A 197 -1.42 0.08 -23.38
C LYS A 197 -1.31 -0.07 -21.85
N ALA A 198 -0.35 0.61 -21.22
CA ALA A 198 -0.22 0.62 -19.77
C ALA A 198 -1.44 1.26 -19.07
N SER A 199 -2.02 2.33 -19.65
CA SER A 199 -3.25 2.96 -19.13
C SER A 199 -4.48 2.04 -19.20
N HIS A 200 -4.57 1.21 -20.25
CA HIS A 200 -5.67 0.28 -20.43
C HIS A 200 -5.66 -0.84 -19.37
N VAL A 201 -4.47 -1.29 -18.95
CA VAL A 201 -4.30 -2.27 -17.85
C VAL A 201 -4.64 -1.66 -16.48
N LEU A 202 -4.42 -0.37 -16.28
CA LEU A 202 -4.84 0.31 -15.03
C LEU A 202 -6.36 0.49 -14.96
N LYS A 203 -7.06 0.57 -16.10
CA LYS A 203 -8.53 0.55 -16.16
C LYS A 203 -9.14 -0.83 -15.95
N SER A 204 -8.38 -1.92 -16.11
CA SER A 204 -8.86 -3.29 -15.92
C SER A 204 -8.76 -3.79 -14.48
N PHE A 205 -8.33 -2.97 -13.52
CA PHE A 205 -8.57 -3.30 -12.12
C PHE A 205 -10.09 -3.28 -11.88
N PRO A 206 -10.71 -4.39 -11.45
CA PRO A 206 -12.11 -4.35 -11.08
C PRO A 206 -12.21 -3.38 -9.91
N SER A 207 -12.85 -2.23 -10.14
CA SER A 207 -13.31 -1.40 -9.04
C SER A 207 -14.18 -2.28 -8.16
N HIS A 208 -13.74 -2.53 -6.93
CA HIS A 208 -14.46 -3.29 -5.92
C HIS A 208 -15.76 -2.59 -5.47
N GLU A 209 -16.23 -1.62 -6.25
CA GLU A 209 -17.42 -0.81 -6.08
C GLU A 209 -18.68 -1.50 -6.65
N LYS A 210 -18.53 -2.45 -7.60
CA LYS A 210 -19.69 -3.18 -8.14
C LYS A 210 -20.38 -4.10 -7.12
N ASN A 211 -19.68 -4.58 -6.10
CA ASN A 211 -20.27 -5.45 -5.08
C ASN A 211 -21.20 -4.71 -4.10
N LEU A 212 -21.02 -3.40 -3.92
CA LEU A 212 -21.86 -2.61 -2.99
C LEU A 212 -23.27 -2.38 -3.55
N LEU A 213 -23.40 -2.14 -4.86
CA LEU A 213 -24.71 -1.97 -5.51
C LEU A 213 -25.51 -3.28 -5.58
N ASP A 214 -24.84 -4.42 -5.76
CA ASP A 214 -25.50 -5.73 -5.79
C ASP A 214 -25.91 -6.21 -4.39
N LEU A 215 -25.13 -5.91 -3.34
CA LEU A 215 -25.51 -6.17 -1.95
C LEU A 215 -26.67 -5.29 -1.47
N GLN A 216 -26.76 -4.05 -1.96
CA GLN A 216 -27.85 -3.13 -1.63
C GLN A 216 -29.15 -3.52 -2.35
N ARG A 217 -29.05 -4.03 -3.58
CA ARG A 217 -30.19 -4.55 -4.34
C ARG A 217 -30.72 -5.89 -3.77
N ALA A 218 -29.84 -6.76 -3.25
CA ALA A 218 -30.25 -7.99 -2.57
C ALA A 218 -30.94 -7.73 -1.21
N SER A 219 -30.51 -6.69 -0.49
CA SER A 219 -31.11 -6.32 0.81
C SER A 219 -32.49 -5.67 0.67
N CYS A 220 -32.77 -4.95 -0.42
CA CYS A 220 -34.09 -4.36 -0.66
C CYS A 220 -35.17 -5.38 -1.06
N LEU A 221 -34.81 -6.50 -1.69
CA LEU A 221 -35.77 -7.53 -2.11
C LEU A 221 -36.33 -8.35 -0.92
N HIS A 222 -35.58 -8.45 0.18
CA HIS A 222 -36.04 -9.15 1.40
C HIS A 222 -36.93 -8.27 2.31
N ALA A 223 -36.99 -6.96 2.10
CA ALA A 223 -37.78 -6.04 2.93
C ALA A 223 -39.20 -5.78 2.40
N SER A 224 -39.59 -6.29 1.22
CA SER A 224 -40.94 -6.12 0.65
C SER A 224 -41.79 -7.40 0.66
N GLN A 225 -41.36 -8.45 1.37
CA GLN A 225 -42.11 -9.72 1.54
C GLN A 225 -42.36 -10.09 3.02
N GLY A 226 -42.20 -9.13 3.94
CA GLY A 226 -42.55 -9.29 5.36
C GLY A 226 -43.71 -8.39 5.74
#